data_AF-A0A0Q0BXN0-F1
#
_entry.id   AF-A0A0Q0BXN0-F1
#
_cell.length_a   1.000
_cell.length_b   1.000
_cell.length_c   1.000
_cell.angle_alpha   90.00
_cell.angle_beta   90.00
_cell.angle_gamma   90.00
#
_symmetry.space_group_name_H-M   'P 1'
#
loop_
_entity.id
_entity.type
_entity.pdbx_description
1 polymer ?
#
loop_
_entity_poly.entity_id
_entity_poly.type
_entity_poly.pdbx_seq_one_letter_code
_entity_poly.pdbx_strand_id
1 'polypeptide(L)'
;MNGRRRGRFALRQTTHSATSCHKYEIAPCHHAAFASPPGPGRTWTAMNHSIAHHHQDSDLFGLLYGFRFRHGESGQEIGSAAALDYLQNPPEENDFIWLHLNLSHAACERWMKARLDLPEEFFEALHEGSRSTRIEHVDATLLAVVNDVVFDFNRLSTDISTLWVCARQRLLITARLQP
;
A
#
# COMPACT_ATOMS: atom_id res chain seq x y z
N MET A 1 -30.55 -7.29 -67.56
CA MET A 1 -31.83 -7.25 -66.81
C MET A 1 -31.54 -7.21 -65.33
N ASN A 2 -32.15 -6.24 -64.65
CA ASN A 2 -32.01 -5.91 -63.23
C ASN A 2 -32.48 -7.03 -62.31
N GLY A 3 -31.82 -7.20 -61.17
CA GLY A 3 -32.26 -8.10 -60.10
C GLY A 3 -31.63 -7.78 -58.74
N ARG A 4 -32.01 -6.65 -58.12
CA ARG A 4 -31.74 -6.35 -56.70
C ARG A 4 -32.33 -7.45 -55.80
N ARG A 5 -31.54 -8.00 -54.86
CA ARG A 5 -32.07 -8.55 -53.61
C ARG A 5 -31.30 -8.00 -52.41
N ARG A 6 -32.09 -7.52 -51.45
CA ARG A 6 -31.74 -6.94 -50.16
C ARG A 6 -31.58 -8.04 -49.09
N GLY A 7 -30.83 -7.72 -48.05
CA GLY A 7 -30.88 -8.36 -46.72
C GLY A 7 -29.69 -9.29 -46.49
N ARG A 8 -28.99 -9.30 -45.35
CA ARG A 8 -29.26 -8.76 -44.02
C ARG A 8 -27.90 -8.43 -43.37
N PHE A 9 -27.83 -7.30 -42.69
CA PHE A 9 -26.77 -7.02 -41.71
C PHE A 9 -26.93 -8.01 -40.54
N ALA A 10 -25.94 -8.86 -40.31
CA ALA A 10 -25.83 -9.61 -39.07
C ALA A 10 -25.02 -8.76 -38.08
N LEU A 11 -25.70 -8.11 -37.15
CA LEU A 11 -25.09 -7.53 -35.96
C LEU A 11 -24.46 -8.68 -35.16
N ARG A 12 -23.13 -8.79 -35.17
CA ARG A 12 -22.40 -9.63 -34.22
C ARG A 12 -22.32 -8.83 -32.91
N GLN A 13 -23.30 -9.03 -32.03
CA GLN A 13 -23.19 -8.61 -30.64
C GLN A 13 -22.18 -9.55 -29.96
N THR A 14 -20.95 -9.10 -29.80
CA THR A 14 -20.00 -9.70 -28.86
C THR A 14 -20.31 -9.12 -27.48
N THR A 15 -21.03 -9.89 -26.68
CA THR A 15 -21.22 -9.64 -25.25
C THR A 15 -19.87 -9.75 -24.55
N HIS A 16 -19.32 -8.63 -24.07
CA HIS A 16 -18.19 -8.62 -23.15
C HIS A 16 -18.65 -9.20 -21.81
N SER A 17 -18.00 -10.28 -21.39
CA SER A 17 -18.20 -10.89 -20.06
C SER A 17 -17.64 -9.96 -19.00
N ALA A 18 -18.47 -9.66 -17.99
CA ALA A 18 -18.16 -8.78 -16.88
C ALA A 18 -16.96 -9.28 -16.06
N THR A 19 -16.01 -8.39 -15.79
CA THR A 19 -14.92 -8.60 -14.83
C THR A 19 -15.51 -8.74 -13.43
N SER A 20 -15.27 -9.90 -12.80
CA SER A 20 -15.77 -10.20 -11.46
C SER A 20 -14.94 -9.47 -10.40
N CYS A 21 -15.38 -8.27 -10.01
CA CYS A 21 -14.87 -7.56 -8.84
C CYS A 21 -15.22 -8.36 -7.57
N HIS A 22 -14.25 -9.09 -7.00
CA HIS A 22 -14.42 -9.78 -5.74
C HIS A 22 -14.23 -8.76 -4.60
N LYS A 23 -15.34 -8.29 -4.03
CA LYS A 23 -15.33 -7.53 -2.78
C LYS A 23 -15.08 -8.51 -1.64
N TYR A 24 -13.95 -8.35 -0.95
CA TYR A 24 -13.68 -9.09 0.29
C TYR A 24 -14.27 -8.29 1.46
N GLU A 25 -15.29 -8.85 2.11
CA GLU A 25 -15.86 -8.32 3.34
C GLU A 25 -15.09 -8.90 4.53
N ILE A 26 -14.48 -8.04 5.34
CA ILE A 26 -13.74 -8.47 6.55
C ILE A 26 -14.76 -8.72 7.66
N ALA A 27 -14.87 -9.98 8.09
CA ALA A 27 -15.70 -10.34 9.23
C ALA A 27 -15.15 -9.73 10.54
N PRO A 28 -16.00 -9.21 11.44
CA PRO A 28 -15.55 -8.67 12.72
C PRO A 28 -15.03 -9.80 13.63
N CYS A 29 -13.78 -9.69 14.06
CA CYS A 29 -13.21 -10.61 15.04
C CYS A 29 -13.92 -10.45 16.39
N HIS A 30 -14.46 -11.56 16.90
CA HIS A 30 -15.09 -11.63 18.23
C HIS A 30 -14.08 -11.33 19.34
N HIS A 31 -14.52 -10.54 20.31
CA HIS A 31 -13.80 -10.13 21.51
C HIS A 31 -13.48 -11.37 22.39
N ALA A 32 -12.23 -11.83 22.39
CA ALA A 32 -11.77 -12.83 23.36
C ALA A 32 -11.26 -12.08 24.60
N ALA A 33 -12.01 -12.16 25.70
CA ALA A 33 -11.59 -11.65 27.00
C ALA A 33 -10.39 -12.46 27.51
N PHE A 34 -9.22 -11.84 27.57
CA PHE A 34 -8.04 -12.41 28.22
C PHE A 34 -8.12 -12.19 29.73
N ALA A 35 -8.21 -13.28 30.50
CA ALA A 35 -8.02 -13.27 31.94
C ALA A 35 -6.51 -13.18 32.27
N SER A 36 -6.13 -12.19 33.08
CA SER A 36 -4.75 -11.98 33.54
C SER A 36 -4.35 -12.98 34.64
N PRO A 37 -3.14 -13.57 34.60
CA PRO A 37 -2.55 -14.22 35.76
C PRO A 37 -1.64 -13.25 36.56
N PRO A 38 -1.53 -13.37 37.90
CA PRO A 38 -0.64 -12.53 38.69
C PRO A 38 0.75 -13.17 38.83
N GLY A 39 1.82 -12.37 38.71
CA GLY A 39 3.17 -12.80 39.09
C GLY A 39 4.27 -11.80 38.68
N PRO A 40 5.31 -11.59 39.50
CA PRO A 40 5.94 -10.28 39.65
C PRO A 40 7.23 -10.07 38.84
N GLY A 41 7.55 -8.80 38.60
CA GLY A 41 8.91 -8.30 38.51
C GLY A 41 9.69 -8.63 37.23
N ARG A 42 9.43 -7.90 36.15
CA ARG A 42 10.47 -7.56 35.16
C ARG A 42 10.30 -6.10 34.76
N THR A 43 11.35 -5.33 35.02
CA THR A 43 11.50 -3.93 34.62
C THR A 43 11.39 -3.83 33.11
N TRP A 44 10.37 -3.09 32.64
CA TRP A 44 10.30 -2.67 31.24
C TRP A 44 11.37 -1.62 31.00
N THR A 45 12.53 -2.05 30.51
CA THR A 45 13.50 -1.14 29.92
C THR A 45 12.85 -0.56 28.67
N ALA A 46 12.61 0.74 28.67
CA ALA A 46 12.01 1.49 27.56
C ALA A 46 12.85 1.31 26.28
N MET A 47 12.45 0.38 25.42
CA MET A 47 12.80 0.38 24.01
C MET A 47 11.73 1.20 23.30
N ASN A 48 11.94 2.50 23.08
CA ASN A 48 11.21 3.29 22.07
C ASN A 48 11.75 4.74 21.98
N HIS A 49 13.01 4.89 21.57
CA HIS A 49 13.52 6.20 21.10
C HIS A 49 14.33 6.13 19.79
N SER A 50 14.49 4.95 19.19
CA SER A 50 15.37 4.78 18.01
C SER A 50 14.69 5.03 16.65
N ILE A 51 13.36 5.15 16.61
CA ILE A 51 12.59 5.37 15.36
C ILE A 51 12.63 6.85 14.93
N ALA A 52 13.00 7.77 15.83
CA ALA A 52 12.91 9.21 15.58
C ALA A 52 14.18 9.84 14.97
N HIS A 53 15.30 9.12 14.88
CA HIS A 53 16.62 9.76 14.69
C HIS A 53 17.36 9.49 13.37
N HIS A 54 16.77 8.81 12.38
CA HIS A 54 17.47 8.43 11.14
C HIS A 54 17.08 9.18 9.86
N HIS A 55 16.31 10.29 9.94
CA HIS A 55 15.98 11.16 8.79
C HIS A 55 17.17 11.99 8.26
N GLN A 56 18.38 11.43 8.21
CA GLN A 56 19.60 12.09 7.70
C GLN A 56 20.13 11.51 6.40
N ASP A 57 19.42 10.56 5.78
CA ASP A 57 19.58 10.28 4.36
C ASP A 57 18.71 11.27 3.58
N SER A 58 19.29 11.91 2.55
CA SER A 58 18.54 12.82 1.68
C SER A 58 17.38 12.04 1.05
N ASP A 59 16.17 12.29 1.54
CA ASP A 59 14.99 11.65 1.01
C ASP A 59 14.75 12.12 -0.43
N LEU A 60 15.04 11.24 -1.39
CA LEU A 60 14.99 11.56 -2.81
C LEU A 60 13.55 11.72 -3.31
N PHE A 61 12.57 11.11 -2.63
CA PHE A 61 11.23 10.96 -3.18
C PHE A 61 10.11 10.83 -2.13
N GLY A 62 10.33 11.21 -0.89
CA GLY A 62 9.34 11.08 0.17
C GLY A 62 9.42 9.77 0.98
N LEU A 63 10.50 8.99 0.90
CA LEU A 63 10.70 7.79 1.70
C LEU A 63 10.89 8.13 3.19
N LEU A 64 9.91 7.73 4.00
CA LEU A 64 9.98 7.81 5.46
C LEU A 64 10.78 6.63 6.02
N TYR A 65 10.42 5.42 5.61
CA TYR A 65 11.10 4.17 5.98
C TYR A 65 11.05 3.19 4.81
N GLY A 66 12.13 2.43 4.64
CA GLY A 66 12.21 1.33 3.70
C GLY A 66 12.73 0.08 4.39
N PHE A 67 12.19 -1.09 4.06
CA PHE A 67 12.69 -2.36 4.56
C PHE A 67 12.83 -3.37 3.43
N ARG A 68 13.93 -4.13 3.43
CA ARG A 68 14.14 -5.32 2.59
C ARG A 68 14.04 -6.57 3.44
N PHE A 69 13.28 -7.53 2.94
CA PHE A 69 13.07 -8.83 3.56
C PHE A 69 13.63 -9.91 2.64
N ARG A 70 14.54 -10.72 3.18
CA ARG A 70 15.05 -11.93 2.53
C ARG A 70 14.49 -13.15 3.23
N HIS A 71 14.49 -14.28 2.54
CA HIS A 71 13.95 -15.51 3.12
C HIS A 71 14.74 -15.93 4.38
N GLY A 72 14.03 -16.08 5.50
CA GLY A 72 14.62 -16.52 6.77
C GLY A 72 15.39 -15.44 7.54
N GLU A 73 15.46 -14.21 7.04
CA GLU A 73 16.14 -13.09 7.68
C GLU A 73 15.13 -12.07 8.24
N SER A 74 15.55 -11.33 9.29
CA SER A 74 14.81 -10.17 9.76
C SER A 74 14.83 -9.05 8.71
N GLY A 75 13.78 -8.23 8.67
CA GLY A 75 13.73 -7.05 7.81
C GLY A 75 14.91 -6.11 8.06
N GLN A 76 15.65 -5.77 7.00
CA GLN A 76 16.75 -4.82 7.02
C GLN A 76 16.26 -3.46 6.54
N GLU A 77 16.49 -2.40 7.33
CA GLU A 77 16.17 -1.04 6.90
C GLU A 77 17.02 -0.63 5.69
N ILE A 78 16.40 0.02 4.71
CA ILE A 78 17.02 0.50 3.48
C ILE A 78 16.61 1.95 3.21
N GLY A 79 17.58 2.77 2.78
CA GLY A 79 17.34 4.15 2.35
C GLY A 79 16.91 4.26 0.88
N SER A 80 16.64 5.49 0.44
CA SER A 80 16.14 5.81 -0.90
C SER A 80 17.01 5.27 -2.04
N ALA A 81 18.34 5.35 -1.90
CA ALA A 81 19.27 4.87 -2.92
C ALA A 81 19.23 3.34 -3.08
N ALA A 82 19.19 2.60 -1.97
CA ALA A 82 19.11 1.14 -1.99
C ALA A 82 17.75 0.64 -2.49
N ALA A 83 16.66 1.34 -2.16
CA ALA A 83 15.34 1.06 -2.71
C ALA A 83 15.32 1.25 -4.24
N LEU A 84 15.94 2.32 -4.74
CA LEU A 84 16.02 2.57 -6.18
C LEU A 84 16.83 1.49 -6.90
N ASP A 85 17.98 1.08 -6.34
CA ASP A 85 18.79 0.01 -6.89
C ASP A 85 18.01 -1.31 -6.96
N TYR A 86 17.28 -1.67 -5.89
CA TYR A 86 16.43 -2.85 -5.88
C TYR A 86 15.36 -2.81 -6.98
N LEU A 87 14.71 -1.65 -7.19
CA LEU A 87 13.67 -1.48 -8.21
C LEU A 87 14.22 -1.57 -9.63
N GLN A 88 15.46 -1.12 -9.86
CA GLN A 88 16.11 -1.15 -11.16
C GLN A 88 16.75 -2.51 -11.46
N ASN A 89 17.29 -3.15 -10.43
CA ASN A 89 18.04 -4.40 -10.50
C ASN A 89 17.44 -5.40 -9.50
N PRO A 90 16.18 -5.86 -9.71
CA PRO A 90 15.54 -6.76 -8.78
C PRO A 90 16.33 -8.08 -8.71
N PRO A 91 16.74 -8.53 -7.51
CA PRO A 91 17.50 -9.78 -7.37
C PRO A 91 16.67 -10.97 -7.86
N GLU A 92 17.34 -12.06 -8.27
CA GLU A 92 16.64 -13.29 -8.68
C GLU A 92 15.94 -14.00 -7.51
N GLU A 93 16.39 -13.72 -6.28
CA GLU A 93 15.81 -14.24 -5.05
C GLU A 93 14.39 -13.70 -4.78
N ASN A 94 13.62 -14.44 -3.98
CA ASN A 94 12.26 -14.06 -3.53
C ASN A 94 12.28 -12.96 -2.45
N ASP A 95 13.13 -11.95 -2.65
CA ASP A 95 13.19 -10.80 -1.78
C ASP A 95 11.94 -9.93 -1.97
N PHE A 96 11.55 -9.27 -0.89
CA PHE A 96 10.43 -8.36 -0.85
C PHE A 96 10.87 -7.04 -0.22
N ILE A 97 10.45 -5.91 -0.78
CA ILE A 97 10.67 -4.60 -0.17
C ILE A 97 9.36 -3.94 0.23
N TRP A 98 9.39 -3.25 1.37
CA TRP A 98 8.32 -2.38 1.84
C TRP A 98 8.84 -0.94 1.87
N LEU A 99 8.14 -0.04 1.18
CA LEU A 99 8.42 1.39 1.18
C LEU A 99 7.24 2.14 1.80
N HIS A 100 7.51 2.95 2.81
CA HIS A 100 6.55 3.86 3.42
C HIS A 100 6.83 5.30 2.99
N LEU A 101 5.88 5.92 2.31
CA LEU A 101 6.06 7.19 1.61
C LEU A 101 5.22 8.32 2.21
N ASN A 102 5.79 9.51 2.25
CA ASN A 102 5.15 10.76 2.59
C ASN A 102 4.58 11.43 1.33
N LEU A 103 3.25 11.39 1.18
CA LEU A 103 2.56 12.03 0.06
C LEU A 103 2.63 13.56 0.09
N SER A 104 2.94 14.19 1.23
CA SER A 104 3.16 15.64 1.28
C SER A 104 4.48 16.06 0.62
N HIS A 105 5.39 15.11 0.36
CA HIS A 105 6.62 15.40 -0.35
C HIS A 105 6.34 15.64 -1.85
N ALA A 106 6.67 16.83 -2.35
CA ALA A 106 6.29 17.28 -3.70
C ALA A 106 6.79 16.39 -4.86
N ALA A 107 7.86 15.61 -4.63
CA ALA A 107 8.37 14.66 -5.63
C ALA A 107 7.73 13.27 -5.56
N CYS A 108 6.99 12.94 -4.49
CA CYS A 108 6.58 11.57 -4.18
C CYS A 108 5.70 10.95 -5.26
N GLU A 109 4.56 11.57 -5.57
CA GLU A 109 3.63 11.03 -6.57
C GLU A 109 4.28 10.94 -7.95
N ARG A 110 5.03 11.97 -8.35
CA ARG A 110 5.75 12.00 -9.63
C ARG A 110 6.78 10.88 -9.71
N TRP A 111 7.52 10.64 -8.64
CA TRP A 111 8.49 9.56 -8.57
C TRP A 111 7.81 8.21 -8.65
N MET A 112 6.70 7.99 -7.92
CA MET A 112 5.93 6.76 -7.99
C MET A 112 5.47 6.50 -9.44
N LYS A 113 4.86 7.48 -10.11
CA LYS A 113 4.46 7.35 -11.53
C LYS A 113 5.62 7.05 -12.49
N ALA A 114 6.81 7.58 -12.19
CA ALA A 114 7.98 7.43 -13.07
C ALA A 114 8.80 6.16 -12.81
N ARG A 115 8.77 5.61 -11.60
CA ARG A 115 9.67 4.53 -11.16
C ARG A 115 8.94 3.27 -10.72
N LEU A 116 7.66 3.38 -10.39
CA LEU A 116 6.83 2.25 -9.99
C LEU A 116 5.78 2.03 -11.05
N ASP A 117 5.61 0.77 -11.43
CA ASP A 117 4.59 0.34 -12.38
C ASP A 117 3.21 0.21 -11.70
N LEU A 118 2.80 1.15 -10.84
CA LEU A 118 1.54 1.00 -10.07
C LEU A 118 0.30 1.18 -10.97
N PRO A 119 -0.83 0.50 -10.67
CA PRO A 119 -2.08 0.70 -11.42
C PRO A 119 -2.58 2.15 -11.29
N GLU A 120 -3.26 2.68 -12.32
CA GLU A 120 -3.80 4.05 -12.30
C GLU A 120 -4.81 4.23 -11.16
N GLU A 121 -5.56 3.17 -10.84
CA GLU A 121 -6.53 3.11 -9.74
C GLU A 121 -5.89 3.44 -8.39
N PHE A 122 -4.60 3.17 -8.21
CA PHE A 122 -3.88 3.59 -7.00
C PHE A 122 -3.79 5.11 -6.92
N PHE A 123 -3.42 5.78 -8.03
CA PHE A 123 -3.31 7.23 -8.08
C PHE A 123 -4.69 7.90 -8.04
N GLU A 124 -5.71 7.32 -8.69
CA GLU A 124 -7.09 7.78 -8.52
C GLU A 124 -7.52 7.72 -7.05
N ALA A 125 -7.21 6.62 -6.35
CA ALA A 125 -7.49 6.48 -4.91
C ALA A 125 -6.77 7.52 -4.04
N LEU A 126 -5.55 7.95 -4.40
CA LEU A 126 -4.85 9.05 -3.72
C LEU A 126 -5.64 10.37 -3.86
N HIS A 127 -6.14 10.67 -5.06
CA HIS A 127 -6.86 11.91 -5.34
C HIS A 127 -8.28 11.94 -4.77
N GLU A 128 -8.95 10.79 -4.69
CA GLU A 128 -10.30 10.70 -4.10
C GLU A 128 -10.31 10.96 -2.59
N GLY A 129 -9.18 10.75 -1.92
CA GLY A 129 -9.06 10.94 -0.48
C GLY A 129 -9.71 9.82 0.35
N SER A 130 -9.94 10.12 1.63
CA SER A 130 -10.54 9.21 2.60
C SER A 130 -12.07 9.19 2.47
N ARG A 131 -12.63 8.14 1.86
CA ARG A 131 -14.10 7.97 1.77
C ARG A 131 -14.61 6.76 2.55
N SER A 132 -13.83 5.69 2.60
CA SER A 132 -14.12 4.47 3.34
C SER A 132 -12.91 3.54 3.31
N THR A 133 -12.79 2.68 4.32
CA THR A 133 -11.86 1.54 4.22
C THR A 133 -12.31 0.62 3.09
N ARG A 134 -11.40 0.26 2.19
CA ARG A 134 -11.68 -0.64 1.06
C ARG A 134 -10.43 -1.38 0.63
N ILE A 135 -10.63 -2.56 0.04
CA ILE A 135 -9.60 -3.38 -0.56
C ILE A 135 -10.10 -3.81 -1.93
N GLU A 136 -9.27 -3.62 -2.94
CA GLU A 136 -9.57 -3.87 -4.35
C GLU A 136 -8.45 -4.69 -4.96
N HIS A 137 -8.80 -5.67 -5.78
CA HIS A 137 -7.84 -6.47 -6.53
C HIS A 137 -7.87 -6.03 -8.00
N VAL A 138 -6.74 -5.52 -8.49
CA VAL A 138 -6.55 -5.05 -9.86
C VAL A 138 -5.39 -5.84 -10.48
N ASP A 139 -5.73 -6.70 -11.44
CA ASP A 139 -4.81 -7.65 -12.07
C ASP A 139 -4.07 -8.57 -11.08
N ALA A 140 -2.80 -8.26 -10.79
CA ALA A 140 -1.95 -8.97 -9.83
C ALA A 140 -1.55 -8.06 -8.65
N THR A 141 -2.27 -6.96 -8.45
CA THR A 141 -2.02 -5.95 -7.43
C THR A 141 -3.20 -5.87 -6.47
N LEU A 142 -2.91 -5.81 -5.17
CA LEU A 142 -3.89 -5.49 -4.14
C LEU A 142 -3.77 -4.01 -3.76
N LEU A 143 -4.85 -3.26 -3.95
CA LEU A 143 -4.96 -1.87 -3.55
C LEU A 143 -5.81 -1.79 -2.30
N ALA A 144 -5.43 -0.96 -1.33
CA ALA A 144 -6.27 -0.70 -0.18
C ALA A 144 -6.18 0.75 0.27
N VAL A 145 -7.31 1.25 0.77
CA VAL A 145 -7.39 2.50 1.52
C VAL A 145 -7.87 2.12 2.89
N VAL A 146 -7.06 2.43 3.90
CA VAL A 146 -7.32 2.06 5.30
C VAL A 146 -7.39 3.32 6.12
N ASN A 147 -8.43 3.42 6.94
CA ASN A 147 -8.48 4.46 7.96
C ASN A 147 -7.56 4.02 9.10
N ASP A 148 -6.54 4.82 9.37
CA ASP A 148 -5.59 4.60 10.45
C ASP A 148 -5.83 5.64 11.55
N VAL A 149 -5.50 5.31 12.79
CA VAL A 149 -5.64 6.23 13.93
C VAL A 149 -4.28 6.76 14.31
N VAL A 150 -4.11 8.08 14.24
CA VAL A 150 -2.90 8.73 14.72
C VAL A 150 -3.10 9.01 16.20
N PHE A 151 -2.29 8.34 17.03
CA PHE A 151 -2.29 8.58 18.48
C PHE A 151 -1.23 9.62 18.82
N ASP A 152 -1.67 10.81 19.24
CA ASP A 152 -0.81 11.85 19.77
C ASP A 152 -1.00 11.92 21.29
N PHE A 153 0.05 11.59 22.05
CA PHE A 153 0.02 11.63 23.52
C PHE A 153 -0.25 13.02 24.10
N ASN A 154 -0.09 14.09 23.31
CA ASN A 154 -0.35 15.48 23.70
C ASN A 154 -1.75 15.98 23.30
N ARG A 155 -2.55 15.20 22.56
CA ARG A 155 -3.92 15.59 22.15
C ARG A 155 -4.96 14.64 22.72
N LEU A 156 -6.05 15.24 23.23
CA LEU A 156 -7.20 14.51 23.77
C LEU A 156 -8.10 13.88 22.69
N SER A 157 -7.84 14.16 21.40
CA SER A 157 -8.60 13.66 20.26
C SER A 157 -7.78 12.69 19.42
N THR A 158 -8.35 11.53 19.09
CA THR A 158 -7.82 10.62 18.06
C THR A 158 -8.13 11.20 16.68
N ASP A 159 -7.10 11.57 15.93
CA ASP A 159 -7.27 12.00 14.55
C ASP A 159 -7.26 10.75 13.64
N ILE A 160 -8.28 10.64 12.77
CA ILE A 160 -8.34 9.59 11.76
C ILE A 160 -7.51 10.05 10.56
N SER A 161 -6.49 9.27 10.21
CA SER A 161 -5.67 9.43 9.02
C SER A 161 -6.01 8.37 7.99
N THR A 162 -5.44 8.51 6.80
CA THR A 162 -5.61 7.55 5.71
C THR A 162 -4.26 6.99 5.32
N LEU A 163 -4.21 5.66 5.29
CA LEU A 163 -3.11 4.88 4.76
C LEU A 163 -3.53 4.31 3.41
N TRP A 164 -2.83 4.70 2.36
CA TRP A 164 -2.98 4.08 1.05
C TRP A 164 -1.96 2.97 0.91
N VAL A 165 -2.38 1.83 0.37
CA VAL A 165 -1.58 0.63 0.26
C VAL A 165 -1.67 0.08 -1.15
N CYS A 166 -0.52 -0.30 -1.72
CA CYS A 166 -0.44 -1.06 -2.95
C CYS A 166 0.53 -2.22 -2.72
N ALA A 167 0.03 -3.45 -2.80
CA ALA A 167 0.81 -4.66 -2.58
C ALA A 167 0.89 -5.51 -3.85
N ARG A 168 2.11 -5.95 -4.16
CA ARG A 168 2.46 -6.89 -5.22
C ARG A 168 3.33 -7.99 -4.62
N GLN A 169 3.64 -9.01 -5.42
CA GLN A 169 4.42 -10.16 -4.98
C GLN A 169 5.76 -9.80 -4.30
N ARG A 170 6.45 -8.74 -4.75
CA ARG A 170 7.79 -8.35 -4.27
C ARG A 170 7.90 -6.91 -3.76
N LEU A 171 6.78 -6.20 -3.71
CA LEU A 171 6.75 -4.79 -3.36
C LEU A 171 5.48 -4.46 -2.57
N LEU A 172 5.66 -3.81 -1.43
CA LEU A 172 4.60 -3.15 -0.69
C LEU A 172 4.88 -1.65 -0.66
N ILE A 173 3.96 -0.87 -1.21
CA ILE A 173 3.92 0.57 -1.03
C ILE A 173 2.85 0.87 0.01
N THR A 174 3.23 1.69 0.98
CA THR A 174 2.29 2.33 1.89
C THR A 174 2.55 3.82 1.84
N ALA A 175 1.52 4.64 1.90
CA ALA A 175 1.66 6.07 1.77
C ALA A 175 0.68 6.81 2.68
N ARG A 176 1.10 7.95 3.21
CA ARG A 176 0.27 8.84 4.06
C ARG A 176 0.52 10.30 3.73
N LEU A 177 -0.52 11.13 3.85
CA LEU A 177 -0.42 12.56 3.59
C LEU A 177 0.22 13.32 4.75
N GLN A 178 -0.19 13.00 5.97
CA GLN A 178 0.39 13.55 7.18
C GLN A 178 1.26 12.45 7.80
N PRO A 179 2.60 12.55 7.76
CA PRO A 179 3.53 11.58 8.37
C PRO A 179 3.48 11.57 9.90
#